data_AF-A0A0D1WRM0-F1
#
_entry.id   AF-A0A0D1WRM0-F1
#
_cell.length_a   1.000
_cell.length_b   1.000
_cell.length_c   1.000
_cell.angle_alpha   90.00
_cell.angle_beta   90.00
_cell.angle_gamma   90.00
#
_symmetry.space_group_name_H-M   'P 1'
#
loop_
_entity.id
_entity.type
_entity.pdbx_description
1 polymer ?
#
loop_
_entity_poly.entity_id
_entity_poly.type
_entity_poly.pdbx_seq_one_letter_code
_entity_poly.pdbx_strand_id
1 'polypeptide(L)'
;MAPGLMTLKFSNSPTLIPLPEAVTIPYLDLNAGTIFCLLYCSLYVLLEPVAGTALSILLLAGTAYGKYLVTIYGMTANYYAAGGFVVSWIAQFIGHGVFEGRAPALLDNIFQAFFLAPLFVWLEILFALGYRPELKTRMEKLVAQDIAKYQKSKAEAVNGTANGKALNGHAKQS
;
A
#
# COMPACT_ATOMS: atom_id res chain seq x y z
N MET A 1 -7.60 35.05 12.17
CA MET A 1 -7.87 33.66 12.61
C MET A 1 -8.40 32.90 11.42
N ALA A 2 -7.58 32.05 10.79
CA ALA A 2 -7.99 31.24 9.64
C ALA A 2 -8.55 29.90 10.12
N PRO A 3 -9.64 29.40 9.52
CA PRO A 3 -10.38 28.24 10.00
C PRO A 3 -9.58 26.95 9.80
N GLY A 4 -9.73 26.03 10.75
CA GLY A 4 -9.05 24.74 10.78
C GLY A 4 -9.38 23.88 9.56
N LEU A 5 -8.55 23.96 8.53
CA LEU A 5 -8.30 22.79 7.69
C LEU A 5 -7.58 21.79 8.57
N MET A 6 -8.22 20.64 8.79
CA MET A 6 -7.68 19.42 9.38
C MET A 6 -6.36 19.08 8.68
N THR A 7 -5.28 19.71 9.14
CA THR A 7 -4.00 19.65 8.45
C THR A 7 -3.45 18.27 8.78
N LEU A 8 -3.23 17.45 7.76
CA LEU A 8 -2.60 16.16 7.92
C LEU A 8 -1.15 16.40 8.36
N LYS A 9 -0.92 16.46 9.68
CA LYS A 9 0.37 16.78 10.29
C LYS A 9 1.13 15.50 10.61
N PHE A 10 1.56 14.73 9.60
CA PHE A 10 2.51 13.63 9.83
C PHE A 10 3.91 14.21 10.10
N SER A 11 4.65 14.59 9.05
CA SER A 11 5.97 15.22 9.18
C SER A 11 5.94 16.58 9.90
N ASN A 12 4.76 17.21 9.97
CA ASN A 12 4.55 18.51 10.63
C ASN A 12 3.90 18.37 12.01
N SER A 13 3.75 17.15 12.53
CA SER A 13 3.36 16.99 13.94
C SER A 13 4.51 17.46 14.83
N PRO A 14 4.18 17.99 16.02
CA PRO A 14 5.20 18.17 17.04
C PRO A 14 5.81 16.82 17.39
N THR A 15 7.03 16.84 17.92
CA THR A 15 7.64 15.66 18.51
C THR A 15 6.73 15.13 19.62
N LEU A 16 6.31 13.87 19.50
CA LEU A 16 5.37 13.24 20.42
C LEU A 16 6.11 12.56 21.57
N ILE A 17 7.29 12.02 21.29
CA ILE A 17 8.15 11.38 22.28
C ILE A 17 9.52 12.09 22.26
N PRO A 18 9.83 12.94 23.26
CA PRO A 18 11.13 13.59 23.32
C PRO A 18 12.20 12.55 23.65
N LEU A 19 13.26 12.50 22.83
CA LEU A 19 14.43 11.67 23.07
C LEU A 19 15.55 12.50 23.69
N PRO A 20 16.46 11.88 24.48
CA PRO A 20 17.71 12.52 24.86
C PRO A 20 18.49 12.96 23.61
N GLU A 21 19.19 14.09 23.69
CA GLU A 21 19.98 14.63 22.56
C GLU A 21 20.97 13.60 22.01
N ALA A 22 21.55 12.77 22.88
CA ALA A 22 22.51 11.72 22.52
C ALA A 22 21.96 10.64 21.57
N VAL A 23 20.63 10.45 21.50
CA VAL A 23 19.98 9.41 20.67
C VAL A 23 19.11 10.04 19.58
N THR A 24 19.00 11.37 19.57
CA THR A 24 18.16 12.07 18.60
C THR A 24 18.88 12.14 17.26
N ILE A 25 18.30 11.51 16.23
CA ILE A 25 18.81 11.56 14.87
C ILE A 25 18.19 12.78 14.16
N PRO A 26 18.99 13.63 13.48
CA PRO A 26 18.47 14.76 12.73
C PRO A 26 17.33 14.35 11.77
N TYR A 27 16.25 15.12 11.78
CA TYR A 27 15.06 14.93 10.94
C TYR A 27 14.27 13.62 11.16
N LEU A 28 14.62 12.85 12.19
CA LEU A 28 13.91 11.64 12.63
C LEU A 28 13.46 11.78 14.08
N ASP A 29 13.01 12.97 14.47
CA ASP A 29 12.33 13.17 15.74
C ASP A 29 11.09 12.26 15.81
N LEU A 30 10.76 11.72 16.99
CA LEU A 30 9.61 10.82 17.18
C LEU A 30 8.28 11.58 17.16
N ASN A 31 7.99 12.17 16.00
CA ASN A 31 6.71 12.70 15.60
C ASN A 31 5.85 11.59 14.97
N ALA A 32 4.60 11.91 14.62
CA ALA A 32 3.66 10.93 14.09
C ALA A 32 4.15 10.24 12.81
N GLY A 33 4.85 10.97 11.92
CA GLY A 33 5.40 10.42 10.69
C GLY A 33 6.49 9.39 10.94
N THR A 34 7.45 9.71 11.81
CA THR A 34 8.54 8.79 12.16
C THR A 34 8.02 7.55 12.87
N ILE A 35 7.05 7.70 13.78
CA ILE A 35 6.43 6.55 14.47
C ILE A 35 5.75 5.62 13.46
N PHE A 36 4.98 6.19 12.52
CA PHE A 36 4.34 5.40 11.47
C PHE A 36 5.37 4.70 10.57
N CYS A 37 6.46 5.39 10.20
CA CYS A 37 7.57 4.79 9.46
C CYS A 37 8.17 3.60 10.22
N LEU A 38 8.43 3.74 11.52
CA LEU A 38 9.00 2.67 12.36
C LEU A 38 8.07 1.47 12.49
N LEU A 39 6.75 1.67 12.52
CA LEU A 39 5.76 0.59 12.48
C LEU A 39 5.85 -0.19 11.16
N TYR A 40 5.94 0.50 10.03
CA TYR A 40 6.15 -0.14 8.72
C TYR A 40 7.48 -0.88 8.63
N CYS A 41 8.57 -0.26 9.10
CA CYS A 41 9.89 -0.90 9.14
C CYS A 41 9.85 -2.19 9.97
N SER A 42 9.26 -2.14 11.17
CA SER A 42 9.13 -3.30 12.05
C SER A 42 8.32 -4.42 11.39
N LEU A 43 7.18 -4.08 10.81
CA LEU A 43 6.35 -5.04 10.07
C LEU A 43 7.14 -5.71 8.94
N TYR A 44 7.87 -4.94 8.15
CA TYR A 44 8.57 -5.47 6.98
C TYR A 44 9.78 -6.32 7.34
N VAL A 45 10.54 -5.94 8.35
CA VAL A 45 11.63 -6.75 8.88
C VAL A 45 11.11 -8.07 9.47
N LEU A 46 9.95 -8.05 10.15
CA LEU A 46 9.33 -9.26 10.68
C LEU A 46 8.83 -10.21 9.58
N LEU A 47 8.36 -9.67 8.45
CA LEU A 47 7.86 -10.47 7.33
C LEU A 47 9.00 -11.03 6.47
N GLU A 48 10.00 -10.22 6.16
CA GLU A 48 11.16 -10.60 5.36
C GLU A 48 12.38 -9.81 5.88
N PRO A 49 13.27 -10.44 6.68
CA PRO A 49 14.33 -9.69 7.36
C PRO A 49 15.29 -8.95 6.42
N VAL A 50 15.62 -9.49 5.25
CA VAL A 50 16.66 -8.92 4.38
C VAL A 50 16.09 -7.83 3.48
N ALA A 51 15.07 -8.16 2.69
CA ALA A 51 14.31 -7.24 1.86
C ALA A 51 13.60 -6.17 2.71
N GLY A 52 13.05 -6.55 3.86
CA GLY A 52 12.41 -5.64 4.80
C GLY A 52 13.39 -4.67 5.43
N THR A 53 14.59 -5.10 5.82
CA THR A 53 15.64 -4.17 6.28
C THR A 53 16.08 -3.24 5.15
N ALA A 54 16.27 -3.75 3.93
CA ALA A 54 16.62 -2.92 2.77
C ALA A 54 15.55 -1.84 2.50
N LEU A 55 14.26 -2.22 2.54
CA LEU A 55 13.16 -1.28 2.38
C LEU A 55 13.08 -0.28 3.56
N SER A 56 13.35 -0.73 4.79
CA SER A 56 13.35 0.12 5.98
C SER A 56 14.37 1.26 5.87
N ILE A 57 15.54 1.01 5.28
CA ILE A 57 16.54 2.07 5.01
C ILE A 57 15.95 3.14 4.09
N LEU A 58 15.27 2.73 3.01
CA LEU A 58 14.61 3.67 2.08
C LEU A 58 13.47 4.45 2.74
N LEU A 59 12.66 3.79 3.57
CA LEU A 59 11.57 4.43 4.31
C LEU A 59 12.08 5.46 5.32
N LEU A 60 13.12 5.12 6.09
CA LEU A 60 13.73 6.04 7.04
C LEU A 60 14.40 7.22 6.33
N ALA A 61 15.15 6.97 5.24
CA ALA A 61 15.75 8.01 4.43
C ALA A 61 14.69 8.95 3.83
N GLY A 62 13.61 8.39 3.28
CA GLY A 62 12.48 9.16 2.74
C GLY A 62 11.76 9.99 3.80
N THR A 63 11.59 9.45 5.01
CA THR A 63 10.97 10.15 6.15
C THR A 63 11.84 11.31 6.62
N ALA A 64 13.15 11.08 6.79
CA ALA A 64 14.11 12.12 7.14
C ALA A 64 14.14 13.22 6.07
N TYR A 65 14.18 12.84 4.79
CA TYR A 65 14.17 13.78 3.68
C TYR A 65 12.86 14.58 3.61
N GLY A 66 11.71 13.93 3.82
CA GLY A 66 10.42 14.62 3.89
C GLY A 66 10.38 15.65 5.01
N LYS A 67 10.93 15.32 6.19
CA LYS A 67 11.05 16.27 7.31
C LYS A 67 12.00 17.42 6.99
N TYR A 68 13.13 17.15 6.36
CA TYR A 68 14.07 18.17 5.87
C TYR A 68 13.39 19.15 4.89
N LEU A 69 12.63 18.64 3.92
CA LEU A 69 11.88 19.48 2.97
C LEU A 69 10.85 20.36 3.67
N VAL A 70 10.17 19.85 4.69
CA VAL A 70 9.26 20.64 5.52
C VAL A 70 10.00 21.75 6.26
N THR A 71 11.21 21.50 6.76
CA THR A 71 12.02 22.54 7.43
C THR A 71 12.37 23.70 6.49
N ILE A 72 12.66 23.41 5.22
CA ILE A 72 13.07 24.44 4.24
C ILE A 72 11.88 25.13 3.57
N TYR A 73 10.86 24.36 3.20
CA TYR A 73 9.74 24.83 2.36
C TYR A 73 8.40 24.94 3.11
N GLY A 74 8.37 24.58 4.40
CA GLY A 74 7.16 24.64 5.22
C GLY A 74 6.03 23.76 4.68
N MET A 75 4.80 24.30 4.71
CA MET A 75 3.60 23.60 4.23
C MET A 75 3.61 23.28 2.74
N THR A 76 4.41 23.99 1.93
CA THR A 76 4.51 23.74 0.48
C THR A 76 4.99 22.33 0.18
N ALA A 77 5.95 21.80 0.95
CA ALA A 77 6.39 20.41 0.82
C ALA A 77 5.24 19.41 0.98
N ASN A 78 4.32 19.67 1.91
CA ASN A 78 3.16 18.81 2.14
C ASN A 78 2.14 18.89 1.00
N TYR A 79 1.97 20.05 0.36
CA TYR A 79 1.09 20.16 -0.80
C TYR A 79 1.61 19.34 -1.98
N TYR A 80 2.92 19.38 -2.24
CA TYR A 80 3.53 18.52 -3.26
C TYR A 80 3.42 17.03 -2.91
N ALA A 81 3.67 16.67 -1.65
CA ALA A 81 3.50 15.29 -1.19
C ALA A 81 2.04 14.81 -1.33
N ALA A 82 1.06 15.64 -0.96
CA ALA A 82 -0.36 15.34 -1.12
C ALA A 82 -0.76 15.24 -2.60
N GLY A 83 -0.25 16.13 -3.46
CA GLY A 83 -0.47 16.05 -4.90
C GLY A 83 0.09 14.76 -5.49
N GLY A 84 1.32 14.40 -5.17
CA GLY A 84 1.94 13.13 -5.58
C GLY A 84 1.17 11.91 -5.08
N PHE A 85 0.68 11.95 -3.84
CA PHE A 85 -0.17 10.90 -3.27
C PHE A 85 -1.47 10.74 -4.07
N VAL A 86 -2.20 11.82 -4.34
CA VAL A 86 -3.45 11.78 -5.13
C VAL A 86 -3.19 11.27 -6.54
N VAL A 87 -2.14 11.75 -7.22
CA VAL A 87 -1.77 11.29 -8.57
C VAL A 87 -1.45 9.80 -8.56
N SER A 88 -0.70 9.32 -7.55
CA SER A 88 -0.37 7.90 -7.42
C SER A 88 -1.62 7.03 -7.22
N TRP A 89 -2.58 7.50 -6.42
CA TRP A 89 -3.86 6.83 -6.22
C TRP A 89 -4.70 6.76 -7.49
N ILE A 90 -4.79 7.86 -8.25
CA ILE A 90 -5.45 7.87 -9.55
C ILE A 90 -4.80 6.85 -10.48
N ALA A 91 -3.47 6.82 -10.54
CA ALA A 91 -2.74 5.86 -11.36
C ALA A 91 -3.02 4.40 -10.94
N GLN A 92 -3.08 4.11 -9.63
CA GLN A 92 -3.45 2.78 -9.12
C GLN A 92 -4.87 2.37 -9.52
N PHE A 93 -5.86 3.26 -9.37
CA PHE A 93 -7.24 2.98 -9.75
C PHE A 93 -7.39 2.78 -11.27
N ILE A 94 -6.67 3.57 -12.09
CA ILE A 94 -6.64 3.36 -13.53
C ILE A 94 -5.99 2.01 -13.86
N GLY A 95 -4.87 1.67 -13.22
CA GLY A 95 -4.20 0.37 -13.33
C GLY A 95 -5.15 -0.79 -13.12
N HIS A 96 -5.77 -0.85 -11.93
CA HIS A 96 -6.68 -1.94 -11.57
C HIS A 96 -7.98 -1.93 -12.39
N GLY A 97 -8.56 -0.75 -12.62
CA GLY A 97 -9.86 -0.63 -13.29
C GLY A 97 -9.79 -0.85 -14.80
N VAL A 98 -8.80 -0.25 -15.48
CA VAL A 98 -8.71 -0.27 -16.95
C VAL A 98 -7.85 -1.42 -17.45
N PHE A 99 -6.70 -1.67 -16.83
CA PHE A 99 -5.76 -2.69 -17.33
C PHE A 99 -6.02 -4.07 -16.75
N GLU A 100 -6.37 -4.17 -15.47
CA GLU A 100 -6.64 -5.47 -14.84
C GLU A 100 -8.13 -5.86 -14.87
N GLY A 101 -9.04 -4.90 -15.06
CA GLY A 101 -10.48 -5.13 -15.08
C GLY A 101 -11.03 -5.71 -13.77
N ARG A 102 -10.35 -5.44 -12.64
CA ARG A 102 -10.67 -5.97 -11.31
C ARG A 102 -10.97 -4.83 -10.35
N ALA A 103 -11.87 -5.08 -9.39
CA ALA A 103 -12.05 -4.16 -8.29
C ALA A 103 -10.74 -4.07 -7.48
N PRO A 104 -10.36 -2.87 -6.99
CA PRO A 104 -9.15 -2.72 -6.21
C PRO A 104 -9.25 -3.54 -4.92
N ALA A 105 -8.19 -4.29 -4.59
CA ALA A 105 -8.12 -5.17 -3.41
C ALA A 105 -8.38 -4.45 -2.07
N LEU A 106 -8.33 -3.12 -2.08
CA LEU A 106 -8.71 -2.25 -0.97
C LEU A 106 -10.14 -2.47 -0.48
N LEU A 107 -11.08 -2.86 -1.35
CA LEU A 107 -12.46 -3.09 -0.97
C LEU A 107 -12.66 -4.40 -0.21
N ASP A 108 -11.77 -5.37 -0.42
CA ASP A 108 -11.89 -6.72 0.13
C ASP A 108 -10.96 -6.95 1.33
N ASN A 109 -9.75 -6.35 1.33
CA ASN A 109 -8.78 -6.50 2.42
C ASN A 109 -7.87 -5.27 2.56
N ILE A 110 -8.38 -4.25 3.27
CA ILE A 110 -7.66 -2.99 3.57
C ILE A 110 -6.28 -3.27 4.19
N PHE A 111 -6.18 -4.23 5.11
CA PHE A 111 -4.93 -4.54 5.78
C PHE A 111 -3.87 -5.02 4.79
N GLN A 112 -4.21 -6.00 3.95
CA GLN A 112 -3.29 -6.50 2.92
C GLN A 112 -2.92 -5.42 1.90
N ALA A 113 -3.90 -4.62 1.47
CA ALA A 113 -3.69 -3.59 0.46
C ALA A 113 -2.79 -2.44 0.95
N PHE A 114 -2.93 -1.98 2.20
CA PHE A 114 -2.09 -0.89 2.72
C PHE A 114 -0.75 -1.36 3.27
N PHE A 115 -0.75 -2.45 4.04
CA PHE A 115 0.45 -2.88 4.75
C PHE A 115 1.31 -3.81 3.90
N LEU A 116 0.73 -4.82 3.24
CA LEU A 116 1.53 -5.85 2.55
C LEU A 116 1.89 -5.49 1.11
N ALA A 117 1.05 -4.72 0.41
CA ALA A 117 1.28 -4.40 -1.00
C ALA A 117 2.61 -3.67 -1.28
N PRO A 118 3.06 -2.68 -0.47
CA PRO A 118 4.35 -2.04 -0.74
C PRO A 118 5.54 -3.00 -0.62
N LEU A 119 5.51 -3.93 0.33
CA LEU A 119 6.53 -4.97 0.46
C LEU A 119 6.50 -5.93 -0.73
N PHE A 120 5.29 -6.27 -1.23
CA PHE A 120 5.13 -7.11 -2.41
C PHE A 120 5.77 -6.49 -3.65
N VAL A 121 5.48 -5.22 -3.95
CA VAL A 121 6.09 -4.50 -5.08
C VAL A 121 7.61 -4.43 -4.93
N TRP A 122 8.10 -4.16 -3.71
CA TRP A 122 9.53 -4.17 -3.42
C TRP A 122 10.18 -5.53 -3.69
N LEU A 123 9.53 -6.62 -3.28
CA LEU A 123 10.00 -7.98 -3.56
C LEU A 123 10.01 -8.29 -5.06
N GLU A 124 9.03 -7.85 -5.84
CA GLU A 124 9.05 -8.04 -7.30
C GLU A 124 10.25 -7.37 -7.96
N ILE A 125 10.60 -6.16 -7.52
CA ILE A 125 11.81 -5.46 -7.98
C ILE A 125 13.05 -6.28 -7.62
N LEU A 126 13.17 -6.75 -6.38
CA LEU A 126 14.30 -7.58 -5.95
C LEU A 126 14.37 -8.91 -6.71
N PHE A 127 13.22 -9.54 -6.98
CA PHE A 127 13.13 -10.77 -7.77
C PHE A 127 13.59 -10.56 -9.21
N ALA A 128 13.28 -9.41 -9.81
CA ALA A 128 13.81 -9.03 -11.13
C ALA A 128 15.34 -8.87 -11.11
N LEU A 129 15.92 -8.53 -9.95
CA LEU A 129 17.37 -8.47 -9.72
C LEU A 129 17.98 -9.84 -9.31
N GLY A 130 17.19 -10.91 -9.30
CA GLY A 130 17.65 -12.27 -8.97
C GLY A 130 17.60 -12.65 -7.49
N TYR A 131 16.96 -11.84 -6.64
CA TYR A 131 16.78 -12.17 -5.23
C TYR A 131 15.87 -13.39 -5.05
N ARG A 132 16.28 -14.36 -4.21
CA ARG A 132 15.48 -15.54 -3.79
C ARG A 132 14.57 -16.15 -4.89
N PRO A 133 15.14 -16.72 -5.96
CA PRO A 133 14.35 -17.26 -7.08
C PRO A 133 13.36 -18.36 -6.65
N GLU A 134 13.70 -19.17 -5.63
CA GLU A 134 12.77 -20.16 -5.10
C GLU A 134 11.52 -19.55 -4.46
N LEU A 135 11.68 -18.42 -3.75
CA LEU A 135 10.57 -17.70 -3.15
C LEU A 135 9.67 -17.11 -4.24
N LYS A 136 10.28 -16.52 -5.27
CA LYS A 136 9.57 -16.03 -6.46
C LYS A 136 8.71 -17.12 -7.08
N THR A 137 9.29 -18.30 -7.37
CA THR A 137 8.57 -19.43 -7.98
C THR A 137 7.39 -19.90 -7.11
N ARG A 138 7.57 -19.95 -5.79
CA ARG A 138 6.48 -20.30 -4.85
C ARG A 138 5.37 -19.25 -4.87
N MET A 139 5.71 -17.97 -4.89
CA MET A 139 4.75 -16.87 -4.96
C MET A 139 3.98 -16.87 -6.28
N GLU A 140 4.67 -16.99 -7.42
CA GLU A 140 4.05 -17.09 -8.75
C GLU A 140 3.06 -18.25 -8.83
N LYS A 141 3.40 -19.41 -8.23
CA LYS A 141 2.49 -20.56 -8.14
C LYS A 141 1.22 -20.23 -7.34
N LEU A 142 1.34 -19.54 -6.21
CA LEU A 142 0.19 -19.14 -5.39
C LEU A 142 -0.70 -18.12 -6.13
N VAL A 143 -0.08 -17.13 -6.79
CA VAL A 143 -0.80 -16.14 -7.60
C VAL A 143 -1.55 -16.81 -8.74
N ALA A 144 -0.93 -17.75 -9.46
CA ALA A 144 -1.58 -18.50 -10.53
C ALA A 144 -2.78 -19.32 -10.02
N GLN A 145 -2.65 -19.95 -8.85
CA GLN A 145 -3.75 -20.68 -8.22
C GLN A 145 -4.91 -19.76 -7.85
N ASP A 146 -4.63 -18.58 -7.31
CA ASP A 146 -5.68 -17.63 -6.94
C ASP A 146 -6.36 -16.99 -8.15
N ILE A 147 -5.62 -16.73 -9.24
CA ILE A 147 -6.21 -16.31 -10.52
C ILE A 147 -7.15 -17.40 -11.05
N ALA A 148 -6.74 -18.67 -11.03
CA ALA A 148 -7.57 -19.77 -11.49
C ALA A 148 -8.85 -19.94 -10.67
N LYS A 149 -8.76 -19.82 -9.33
CA LYS A 149 -9.94 -19.83 -8.44
C LYS A 149 -10.89 -18.68 -8.76
N TYR A 150 -10.37 -17.47 -8.98
CA TYR A 150 -11.18 -16.29 -9.33
C TYR A 150 -11.88 -16.44 -10.69
N GLN A 151 -11.19 -17.00 -11.70
CA GLN A 151 -11.79 -17.26 -12.99
C GLN A 151 -12.91 -18.31 -12.89
N LYS A 152 -12.69 -19.37 -12.10
CA LYS A 152 -13.71 -20.40 -11.85
C LYS A 152 -14.94 -19.83 -11.14
N SER A 153 -14.76 -19.05 -10.07
CA SER A 153 -15.88 -18.44 -9.35
C SER A 153 -16.69 -17.47 -10.23
N LYS A 154 -16.01 -16.71 -11.11
CA LYS A 154 -16.67 -15.85 -12.09
C LYS A 154 -17.50 -16.65 -13.09
N ALA A 155 -16.97 -17.77 -13.59
CA ALA A 155 -17.70 -18.64 -14.53
C ALA A 155 -18.94 -19.29 -13.87
N GLU A 156 -18.82 -19.75 -12.62
CA GLU A 156 -19.93 -20.32 -11.86
C GLU A 156 -21.03 -19.28 -11.57
N ALA A 157 -20.65 -18.04 -11.23
CA ALA A 157 -21.62 -16.95 -11.02
C ALA A 157 -22.41 -16.61 -12.31
N VAL A 158 -21.76 -16.63 -13.47
CA VAL A 158 -22.42 -16.43 -14.77
C VAL A 158 -23.40 -17.58 -15.06
N ASN A 159 -22.97 -18.83 -14.87
CA ASN A 159 -23.81 -20.00 -15.11
C ASN A 159 -25.01 -20.10 -14.13
N GLY A 160 -24.80 -19.76 -12.86
CA GLY A 160 -25.88 -19.70 -11.86
C GLY A 160 -26.91 -18.61 -12.17
N THR A 161 -26.47 -17.45 -12.66
CA THR A 161 -27.36 -16.36 -13.09
C THR A 161 -28.15 -16.73 -14.35
N ALA A 162 -27.53 -17.46 -15.30
CA ALA A 162 -28.19 -17.97 -16.49
C ALA A 162 -29.27 -19.02 -16.16
N ASN A 163 -28.95 -19.99 -15.29
CA ASN A 163 -29.91 -21.00 -14.85
C ASN A 163 -31.06 -20.39 -14.02
N GLY A 164 -30.79 -19.41 -13.15
CA GLY A 164 -31.83 -18.70 -12.38
C GLY A 164 -32.79 -17.89 -13.25
N LYS A 165 -32.30 -17.26 -14.34
CA LYS A 165 -33.16 -16.60 -15.33
C LYS A 165 -34.00 -17.59 -16.15
N ALA A 166 -33.44 -18.74 -16.53
CA ALA A 166 -34.16 -19.77 -17.27
C ALA A 166 -35.31 -20.39 -16.43
N LEU A 167 -35.07 -20.65 -15.15
CA LEU A 167 -36.10 -21.15 -14.21
C LEU A 167 -37.24 -20.14 -14.00
N ASN A 168 -36.94 -18.85 -13.84
CA ASN A 168 -37.97 -17.81 -13.69
C ASN A 168 -38.68 -17.43 -15.00
N GLY A 169 -38.09 -17.72 -16.17
CA GLY A 169 -38.72 -17.51 -17.48
C GLY A 169 -39.84 -18.50 -17.77
N HIS A 170 -39.72 -19.75 -17.31
CA HIS A 170 -40.76 -20.78 -17.48
C HIS A 170 -41.93 -20.65 -16.50
N ALA A 171 -41.74 -20.00 -15.35
CA ALA A 171 -42.80 -19.85 -14.34
C ALA A 171 -43.84 -18.77 -14.67
N LYS A 172 -43.70 -18.02 -15.77
CA LYS A 172 -44.55 -16.86 -16.13
C LYS A 172 -45.50 -17.10 -17.31
N GLN A 173 -45.76 -18.36 -17.67
CA GLN A 173 -46.64 -18.75 -18.80
C GLN A 173 -47.90 -19.54 -18.37
N SER A 174 -48.40 -19.36 -17.15
CA SER A 174 -49.68 -19.91 -16.71
C SER A 174 -50.69 -18.83 -16.36
#